data_AF-A0A2M8KC62-F1
#
_entry.id   AF-A0A2M8KC62-F1
#
_cell.length_a   1.000
_cell.length_b   1.000
_cell.length_c   1.000
_cell.angle_alpha   90.00
_cell.angle_beta   90.00
_cell.angle_gamma   90.00
#
_symmetry.space_group_name_H-M   'P 1'
#
loop_
_entity.id
_entity.type
_entity.pdbx_description
1 polymer ?
#
loop_
_entity_poly.entity_id
_entity_poly.type
_entity_poly.pdbx_seq_one_letter_code
_entity_poly.pdbx_strand_id
1 'polypeptide(L)' 'MDEIESGFSKIQNPNFKFQKVLDRREAINKALSLAKEHDVVIITGKGCEPWICAAGGKKIAWDDKGVVKEEFEKIYG' A
#
# COMPACT_ATOMS: atom_id res chain seq x y z
N MET A 1 8.34 11.90 2.36
CA MET A 1 7.38 11.07 3.13
C MET A 1 6.73 11.88 4.23
N ASP A 2 7.49 12.72 4.93
CA ASP A 2 6.99 13.53 6.04
C ASP A 2 5.98 14.61 5.60
N GLU A 3 6.10 15.13 4.37
CA GLU A 3 5.10 16.04 3.81
C GLU A 3 3.72 15.39 3.63
N ILE A 4 3.67 14.14 3.16
CA ILE A 4 2.42 13.38 2.99
C ILE A 4 1.76 13.15 4.37
N GLU A 5 2.57 12.75 5.35
CA GLU A 5 2.14 12.56 6.73
C GLU A 5 1.62 13.85 7.37
N SER A 6 2.27 14.99 7.08
CA SER A 6 1.82 16.30 7.53
C SER A 6 0.44 16.70 6.97
N GLY A 7 0.09 16.22 5.77
CA GLY A 7 -1.23 16.41 5.18
C GLY A 7 -2.30 15.63 5.94
N PHE A 8 -2.03 14.36 6.25
CA PHE A 8 -2.95 13.51 7.02
C PHE A 8 -3.13 13.98 8.46
N SER A 9 -2.06 14.47 9.10
CA SER A 9 -2.10 14.94 10.49
C SER A 9 -2.98 16.17 10.69
N LYS A 10 -3.35 16.88 9.61
CA LYS A 10 -4.24 18.06 9.65
C LYS A 10 -5.73 17.68 9.55
N ILE A 11 -6.06 16.42 9.32
CA ILE A 11 -7.45 15.96 9.16
C ILE A 11 -8.12 15.92 10.54
N GLN A 12 -9.09 16.81 10.75
CA GLN A 12 -9.86 16.91 12.00
C GLN A 12 -11.08 15.99 12.02
N ASN A 13 -10.89 14.72 11.63
CA ASN A 13 -11.93 13.70 11.71
C ASN A 13 -11.48 12.61 12.68
N PRO A 14 -12.14 12.41 13.84
CA PRO A 14 -11.73 11.41 14.83
C PRO A 14 -11.81 9.96 14.33
N ASN A 15 -12.58 9.72 13.26
CA ASN A 15 -12.67 8.41 12.61
C ASN A 15 -11.61 8.20 11.54
N PHE A 16 -10.87 9.25 11.15
CA PHE A 16 -9.78 9.12 10.20
C PHE A 16 -8.57 8.49 10.87
N LYS A 17 -8.12 7.36 10.34
CA LYS A 17 -6.93 6.64 10.80
C LYS A 17 -5.98 6.47 9.62
N PHE A 18 -4.69 6.69 9.87
CA PHE A 18 -3.64 6.42 8.90
C PHE A 18 -2.52 5.61 9.56
N GLN A 19 -1.79 4.85 8.76
CA GLN A 19 -0.60 4.11 9.17
C GLN A 19 0.49 4.29 8.11
N LYS A 20 1.74 4.45 8.57
CA LYS A 20 2.91 4.54 7.69
C LYS A 20 3.64 3.20 7.73
N VAL A 21 3.66 2.51 6.59
CA VAL A 21 4.40 1.26 6.39
C VAL A 21 5.38 1.50 5.25
N LEU A 22 6.68 1.30 5.52
CA LEU A 22 7.75 1.64 4.56
C LEU A 22 7.87 0.61 3.44
N ASP A 23 7.71 -0.68 3.75
CA ASP A 23 7.72 -1.73 2.75
C ASP A 23 6.38 -1.80 2.02
N ARG A 24 6.41 -1.80 0.68
CA ARG A 24 5.19 -1.76 -0.14
C ARG A 24 4.41 -3.08 -0.07
N ARG A 25 5.07 -4.23 0.03
CA ARG A 25 4.38 -5.54 0.12
C ARG A 25 3.73 -5.68 1.50
N GLU A 26 4.44 -5.28 2.56
CA GLU A 26 3.87 -5.23 3.91
C GLU A 26 2.68 -4.27 3.99
N ALA A 27 2.74 -3.11 3.33
CA ALA A 27 1.62 -2.18 3.28
C ALA A 27 0.39 -2.79 2.58
N ILE A 28 0.60 -3.51 1.47
CA ILE A 28 -0.48 -4.22 0.76
C ILE A 28 -1.05 -5.34 1.63
N ASN A 29 -0.21 -6.20 2.20
CA ASN A 29 -0.63 -7.26 3.11
C ASN A 29 -1.46 -6.68 4.27
N LYS A 30 -0.98 -5.62 4.92
CA LYS A 30 -1.68 -4.96 6.02
C LYS A 30 -3.04 -4.41 5.60
N ALA A 31 -3.14 -3.77 4.44
CA ALA A 31 -4.40 -3.25 3.91
C ALA A 31 -5.41 -4.39 3.65
N LEU A 32 -4.96 -5.50 3.06
CA LEU A 32 -5.80 -6.68 2.81
C LEU A 32 -6.26 -7.32 4.13
N SER A 33 -5.36 -7.49 5.11
CA SER A 33 -5.73 -8.08 6.42
C SER A 33 -6.68 -7.24 7.25
N LEU A 34 -6.76 -5.92 7.00
CA LEU A 34 -7.69 -5.03 7.70
C LEU A 34 -9.08 -5.00 7.03
N ALA A 35 -9.16 -5.33 5.74
CA ALA A 35 -10.40 -5.32 4.99
C ALA A 35 -11.33 -6.46 5.42
N LYS A 36 -12.62 -6.15 5.53
CA LYS A 36 -13.68 -7.13 5.79
C LYS A 36 -14.44 -7.44 4.51
N GLU A 37 -15.33 -8.42 4.60
CA GLU A 37 -16.28 -8.69 3.52
C GLU A 37 -17.04 -7.40 3.16
N HIS A 38 -17.16 -7.15 1.85
CA HIS A 38 -17.73 -5.94 1.25
C HIS A 38 -16.92 -4.64 1.37
N ASP A 39 -15.73 -4.65 1.99
CA ASP A 39 -14.81 -3.51 1.92
C ASP A 39 -14.09 -3.46 0.56
N VAL A 40 -13.67 -2.26 0.17
CA VAL A 40 -12.89 -2.03 -1.05
C VAL A 40 -11.51 -1.48 -0.69
N VAL A 41 -10.46 -2.18 -1.15
CA VAL A 41 -9.07 -1.74 -1.00
C VAL A 41 -8.60 -1.08 -2.31
N ILE A 42 -8.12 0.16 -2.21
CA ILE A 42 -7.58 0.91 -3.36
C ILE A 42 -6.07 1.07 -3.19
N ILE A 43 -5.30 0.55 -4.15
CA ILE A 43 -3.84 0.71 -4.23
C ILE A 43 -3.56 1.72 -5.34
N THR A 44 -2.85 2.80 -5.02
CA THR A 44 -2.57 3.91 -5.94
C THR A 44 -1.09 4.30 -5.95
N GLY A 45 -0.71 5.22 -6.83
CA GLY A 45 0.62 5.83 -6.92
C GLY A 45 1.63 5.11 -7.82
N LYS A 46 1.26 4.00 -8.46
CA LYS A 46 2.15 3.23 -9.36
C LYS A 46 1.57 2.95 -10.75
N GLY A 47 0.25 2.80 -10.88
CA GLY A 47 -0.38 2.47 -12.17
C GLY A 47 0.16 1.16 -12.77
N CYS A 48 0.48 1.17 -14.07
CA CYS A 48 1.05 0.03 -14.81
C CYS A 48 2.60 0.01 -14.84
N GLU A 49 3.27 0.78 -13.99
CA GLU A 49 4.74 0.82 -14.00
C GLU A 49 5.32 -0.53 -13.53
N PRO A 50 6.27 -1.16 -14.24
CA PRO A 50 6.81 -2.46 -13.87
C PRO A 50 7.97 -2.40 -12.85
N TRP A 51 8.37 -1.20 -12.41
CA TRP A 51 9.57 -1.00 -11.57
C TRP A 51 9.32 -0.11 -10.37
N ILE A 52 9.95 -0.43 -9.23
CA ILE A 52 10.21 0.55 -8.17
C ILE A 52 11.61 1.11 -8.41
N CYS A 53 11.70 2.41 -8.66
CA CYS A 53 12.96 3.11 -8.85
C CYS A 53 13.54 3.52 -7.49
N ALA A 54 14.61 2.85 -7.07
CA ALA A 54 15.34 3.16 -5.85
C ALA A 54 16.53 4.11 -6.13
N ALA A 55 17.11 4.64 -5.05
CA ALA A 55 18.24 5.57 -5.13
C ALA A 55 19.41 4.99 -5.95
N GLY A 56 20.13 5.87 -6.66
CA GLY A 56 21.27 5.47 -7.50
C GLY A 56 20.88 4.74 -8.79
N GLY A 57 19.65 4.93 -9.29
CA GLY A 57 19.20 4.36 -10.56
C GLY A 57 18.86 2.87 -10.51
N LYS A 58 18.83 2.27 -9.30
CA LYS A 58 18.44 0.88 -9.11
C LYS A 58 16.95 0.70 -9.43
N LYS A 59 16.62 -0.36 -10.17
CA LYS A 59 15.24 -0.72 -10.50
C LYS A 59 14.92 -2.08 -9.91
N ILE A 60 13.87 -2.14 -9.10
CA ILE A 60 13.35 -3.36 -8.49
C ILE A 60 12.12 -3.76 -9.29
N ALA A 61 12.10 -4.98 -9.84
CA ALA A 61 10.93 -5.50 -10.54
C ALA A 61 9.74 -5.54 -9.60
N TRP A 62 8.60 -5.00 -10.02
CA TRP A 62 7.43 -4.92 -9.17
C TRP A 62 6.12 -4.97 -9.95
N ASP A 63 5.20 -5.80 -9.46
CA ASP A 63 3.83 -5.91 -9.96
C ASP A 63 2.86 -5.91 -8.77
N ASP A 64 2.14 -4.80 -8.56
CA ASP A 64 1.13 -4.71 -7.49
C ASP A 64 0.06 -5.79 -7.63
N LYS A 65 -0.34 -6.14 -8.87
CA LYS A 65 -1.39 -7.13 -9.11
C LYS A 65 -0.94 -8.53 -8.70
N GLY A 66 0.29 -8.90 -9.04
CA GLY A 66 0.91 -10.15 -8.61
C GLY A 66 1.01 -10.22 -7.08
N VAL A 67 1.54 -9.17 -6.45
CA VAL A 67 1.66 -9.10 -4.98
C VAL A 67 0.31 -9.21 -4.30
N VAL A 68 -0.72 -8.50 -4.78
CA VAL A 68 -2.08 -8.60 -4.22
C VAL A 68 -2.61 -10.03 -4.28
N LYS A 69 -2.47 -10.71 -5.42
CA LYS A 69 -2.93 -12.10 -5.55
C LYS A 69 -2.21 -13.04 -4.59
N GLU A 70 -0.88 -12.93 -4.50
CA GLU A 70 -0.06 -13.74 -3.60
C GLU A 70 -0.43 -13.53 -2.13
N GLU A 71 -0.58 -12.28 -1.70
CA GLU A 71 -0.91 -11.96 -0.30
C GLU A 71 -2.37 -12.28 0.02
N PHE A 72 -3.30 -12.10 -0.93
CA PHE A 72 -4.70 -12.45 -0.75
C PHE A 72 -4.89 -13.97 -0.56
N GLU A 73 -4.20 -14.79 -1.37
CA GLU A 73 -4.20 -16.24 -1.22
C GLU A 73 -3.66 -16.68 0.14
N LYS A 74 -2.63 -16.02 0.67
CA LYS A 74 -2.10 -16.35 2.01
C LYS A 74 -3.06 -16.03 3.15
N ILE A 75 -3.92 -15.03 2.98
CA ILE A 75 -4.86 -14.58 4.01
C ILE A 75 -6.17 -15.38 3.96
N TYR A 76 -6.65 -15.71 2.76
CA TYR A 76 -7.98 -16.27 2.55
C TYR A 76 -8.04 -17.60 1.78
N GLY A 77 -6.91 -18.07 1.24
CA GLY A 77 -6.79 -19.41 0.64
C GLY A 77 -6.59 -20.50 1.69
#